data_AF-A0A1X1ITA6-F1
#
_entry.id   AF-A0A1X1ITA6-F1
#
_cell.length_a   1.000
_cell.length_b   1.000
_cell.length_c   1.000
_cell.angle_alpha   90.00
_cell.angle_beta   90.00
_cell.angle_gamma   90.00
#
_symmetry.space_group_name_H-M   'P 1'
#
loop_
_entity.id
_entity.type
_entity.pdbx_description
1 polymer ?
#
loop_
_entity_poly.entity_id
_entity_poly.type
_entity_poly.pdbx_seq_one_letter_code
_entity_poly.pdbx_strand_id
1 'polypeptide(L)'
;MNRIRVSRRVEKKLAKGLVLLEASDLTDIDLTDQAVEVLSQDGKFLGTAYLSQQNKGIGWFISKEKVSFDQAFFEALFRKAKETRKPYYQDDLTTAFRLFSQEGDGFGGLTVDLYGDYAVFSWYNSFVYQIRKLIVKAFKEVFPEVLGAYEKIRFKGLDYESAHIYGEEAPDYFTVLENGVLYQVFMNDGLMTGIFLDQHEVRGSLVDGLAMGKSLLNMFSYTAAFSVAAAMGGASETTSVDLAKRSRELSEAHFQANGFSTDNHRFIVMDVFEYFKYAKRKGLTYDVIVLDPPSFARNKKQTFSVAKDYHKLISQSLEILNPGGIIIASTNAANVSCQKFTEQIDKGFAGRKYQILNQYGLPADFAYNKKDESSNYLKVISMKVSR
;
A
#
# COMPACT_ATOMS: atom_id res chain seq x y z
N MET A 1 -8.03 29.38 16.46
CA MET A 1 -7.29 28.83 15.31
C MET A 1 -6.84 29.99 14.44
N ASN A 2 -5.64 29.91 13.87
CA ASN A 2 -5.22 30.87 12.85
C ASN A 2 -6.08 30.73 11.59
N ARG A 3 -6.11 31.78 10.76
CA ARG A 3 -6.93 31.82 9.55
C ARG A 3 -6.05 31.92 8.34
N ILE A 4 -6.36 31.15 7.31
CA ILE A 4 -5.66 31.19 6.02
C ILE A 4 -6.64 31.58 4.93
N ARG A 5 -6.17 32.35 3.95
CA ARG A 5 -6.95 32.69 2.75
C ARG A 5 -6.46 31.88 1.57
N VAL A 6 -7.39 31.38 0.76
CA VAL A 6 -7.07 30.57 -0.42
C VAL A 6 -7.58 31.24 -1.68
N SER A 7 -6.89 31.00 -2.80
CA SER A 7 -7.31 31.56 -4.09
C SER A 7 -8.63 30.95 -4.57
N ARG A 8 -9.32 31.65 -5.50
CA ARG A 8 -10.56 31.14 -6.13
C ARG A 8 -10.37 29.79 -6.85
N ARG A 9 -9.15 29.49 -7.30
CA ARG A 9 -8.79 28.18 -7.87
C ARG A 9 -8.90 27.08 -6.81
N VAL A 10 -8.40 27.33 -5.61
CA VAL A 10 -8.39 26.38 -4.49
C VAL A 10 -9.78 26.20 -3.93
N GLU A 11 -10.54 27.27 -3.79
CA GLU A 11 -11.96 27.18 -3.42
C GLU A 11 -12.72 26.22 -4.36
N LYS A 12 -12.48 26.31 -5.68
CA LYS A 12 -13.04 25.37 -6.66
C LYS A 12 -12.51 23.93 -6.49
N LYS A 13 -11.24 23.73 -6.10
CA LYS A 13 -10.68 22.39 -5.77
C LYS A 13 -11.42 21.80 -4.56
N LEU A 14 -11.54 22.56 -3.48
CA LEU A 14 -12.23 22.15 -2.25
C LEU A 14 -13.71 21.85 -2.50
N ALA A 15 -14.40 22.68 -3.29
CA ALA A 15 -15.80 22.47 -3.65
C ALA A 15 -16.02 21.17 -4.45
N LYS A 16 -15.02 20.71 -5.22
CA LYS A 16 -15.03 19.42 -5.92
C LYS A 16 -14.67 18.23 -5.02
N GLY A 17 -14.29 18.47 -3.77
CA GLY A 17 -13.88 17.44 -2.81
C GLY A 17 -12.40 17.05 -2.90
N LEU A 18 -11.55 17.85 -3.55
CA LEU A 18 -10.10 17.69 -3.47
C LEU A 18 -9.61 18.32 -2.17
N VAL A 19 -9.04 17.53 -1.28
CA VAL A 19 -8.77 17.92 0.11
C VAL A 19 -7.29 18.12 0.43
N LEU A 20 -6.38 17.63 -0.41
CA LEU A 20 -4.95 17.89 -0.26
C LEU A 20 -4.64 19.36 -0.60
N LEU A 21 -3.97 20.04 0.32
CA LEU A 21 -3.50 21.41 0.14
C LEU A 21 -2.04 21.39 -0.32
N GLU A 22 -1.71 22.13 -1.37
CA GLU A 22 -0.35 22.25 -1.91
C GLU A 22 0.24 23.64 -1.65
N ALA A 23 1.56 23.78 -1.65
CA ALA A 23 2.20 25.09 -1.46
C ALA A 23 1.71 26.16 -2.43
N SER A 24 1.45 25.78 -3.68
CA SER A 24 0.91 26.69 -4.70
C SER A 24 -0.55 27.11 -4.46
N ASP A 25 -1.25 26.46 -3.53
CA ASP A 25 -2.64 26.78 -3.18
C ASP A 25 -2.73 27.97 -2.19
N LEU A 26 -1.65 28.24 -1.44
CA LEU A 26 -1.63 29.21 -0.36
C LEU A 26 -0.75 30.42 -0.69
N THR A 27 -1.13 31.60 -0.23
CA THR A 27 -0.36 32.85 -0.38
C THR A 27 0.23 33.26 0.96
N ASP A 28 1.55 33.47 1.02
CA ASP A 28 2.29 34.05 2.15
C ASP A 28 1.98 33.44 3.53
N ILE A 29 2.32 32.16 3.70
CA ILE A 29 2.07 31.44 4.96
C ILE A 29 3.37 30.98 5.60
N ASP A 30 3.64 31.50 6.80
CA ASP A 30 4.68 31.01 7.75
C ASP A 30 4.07 30.13 8.85
N LEU A 31 2.86 29.59 8.60
CA LEU A 31 2.17 28.68 9.51
C LEU A 31 2.46 27.24 9.11
N THR A 32 3.03 26.47 10.04
CA THR A 32 3.15 25.02 9.96
C THR A 32 2.64 24.38 11.24
N ASP A 33 2.35 23.08 11.18
CA ASP A 33 1.98 22.20 12.29
C ASP A 33 0.86 22.73 13.20
N GLN A 34 -0.25 23.14 12.58
CA GLN A 34 -1.40 23.66 13.31
C GLN A 34 -2.74 23.54 12.57
N ALA A 35 -3.82 23.52 13.34
CA ALA A 35 -5.18 23.64 12.83
C ALA A 35 -5.51 25.09 12.42
N VAL A 36 -6.17 25.25 11.29
CA VAL A 36 -6.51 26.55 10.69
C VAL A 36 -7.95 26.60 10.19
N GLU A 37 -8.55 27.79 10.23
CA GLU A 37 -9.78 28.09 9.50
C GLU A 37 -9.41 28.51 8.07
N VAL A 38 -10.06 27.91 7.07
CA VAL A 38 -9.85 28.22 5.66
C VAL A 38 -10.90 29.21 5.20
N LEU A 39 -10.46 30.34 4.67
CA LEU A 39 -11.31 31.40 4.14
C LEU A 39 -11.08 31.57 2.63
N SER A 40 -12.12 32.00 1.91
CA SER A 40 -12.00 32.51 0.54
C SER A 40 -11.27 33.86 0.51
N GLN A 41 -10.94 34.36 -0.68
CA GLN A 41 -10.29 35.68 -0.84
C GLN A 41 -11.13 36.84 -0.30
N ASP A 42 -12.46 36.76 -0.40
CA ASP A 42 -13.43 37.71 0.14
C ASP A 42 -13.74 37.49 1.63
N GLY A 43 -13.09 36.53 2.29
CA GLY A 43 -13.15 36.32 3.74
C GLY A 43 -14.30 35.41 4.22
N LYS A 44 -15.03 34.75 3.31
CA LYS A 44 -16.05 33.77 3.67
C LYS A 44 -15.41 32.50 4.22
N PHE A 45 -15.97 31.97 5.31
CA PHE A 45 -15.55 30.69 5.87
C PHE A 45 -15.85 29.53 4.91
N LEU A 46 -14.83 28.73 4.62
CA LEU A 46 -14.91 27.55 3.77
C LEU A 46 -14.84 26.24 4.57
N GLY A 47 -14.14 26.23 5.69
CA GLY A 47 -13.98 25.04 6.53
C GLY A 47 -12.77 25.05 7.45
N THR A 48 -12.49 23.89 8.04
CA THR A 48 -11.35 23.64 8.93
C THR A 48 -10.34 22.72 8.24
N ALA A 49 -9.06 23.06 8.37
CA ALA A 49 -7.93 22.29 7.86
C ALA A 49 -6.83 22.17 8.92
N TYR A 50 -5.80 21.38 8.64
CA TYR A 50 -4.51 21.53 9.29
C TYR A 50 -3.39 21.73 8.27
N LEU A 51 -2.33 22.40 8.68
CA LEU A 51 -1.11 22.58 7.89
C LEU A 51 0.01 21.74 8.47
N SER A 52 0.67 20.96 7.62
CA SER A 52 1.90 20.20 7.91
C SER A 52 2.46 19.65 6.60
N GLN A 53 3.79 19.70 6.43
CA GLN A 53 4.42 19.18 5.22
C GLN A 53 4.25 17.66 5.12
N GLN A 54 3.69 17.19 4.00
CA GLN A 54 3.57 15.78 3.68
C GLN A 54 3.86 15.56 2.19
N ASN A 55 5.05 15.03 1.87
CA ASN A 55 5.54 14.92 0.50
C ASN A 55 5.51 16.28 -0.22
N LYS A 56 4.63 16.45 -1.24
CA LYS A 56 4.41 17.72 -1.94
C LYS A 56 3.26 18.56 -1.36
N GLY A 57 2.42 17.95 -0.52
CA GLY A 57 1.35 18.64 0.18
C GLY A 57 1.86 19.39 1.40
N ILE A 58 1.09 20.39 1.81
CA ILE A 58 1.37 21.24 2.99
C ILE A 58 0.23 21.23 4.01
N GLY A 59 -0.78 20.39 3.80
CA GLY A 59 -1.91 20.28 4.71
C GLY A 59 -3.09 19.53 4.11
N TRP A 60 -4.12 19.36 4.93
CA TRP A 60 -5.33 18.65 4.58
C TRP A 60 -6.55 19.45 5.01
N PHE A 61 -7.49 19.64 4.08
CA PHE A 61 -8.81 20.17 4.36
C PHE A 61 -9.69 19.07 4.96
N ILE A 62 -10.20 19.27 6.17
CA ILE A 62 -10.82 18.19 6.97
C ILE A 62 -12.35 18.29 6.97
N SER A 63 -12.89 19.48 7.18
CA SER A 63 -14.34 19.67 7.33
C SER A 63 -14.79 20.98 6.72
N LYS A 64 -16.02 21.00 6.19
CA LYS A 64 -16.70 22.25 5.79
C LYS A 64 -17.25 23.02 7.00
N GLU A 65 -17.36 22.34 8.13
CA GLU A 65 -17.82 22.91 9.39
C GLU A 65 -16.64 23.38 10.24
N LYS A 66 -16.94 24.23 11.22
CA LYS A 66 -15.99 24.60 12.27
C LYS A 66 -15.90 23.46 13.27
N VAL A 67 -14.77 22.76 13.29
CA VAL A 67 -14.52 21.61 14.16
C VAL A 67 -13.23 21.81 14.95
N SER A 68 -13.16 21.20 16.14
CA SER A 68 -11.92 21.08 16.90
C SER A 68 -11.39 19.66 16.73
N PHE A 69 -10.08 19.49 16.55
CA PHE A 69 -9.45 18.15 16.50
C PHE A 69 -9.23 17.62 17.92
N ASP A 70 -10.32 17.46 18.65
CA ASP A 70 -10.35 16.91 20.01
C ASP A 70 -10.62 15.40 20.02
N GLN A 71 -10.65 14.79 21.21
CA GLN A 71 -10.84 13.34 21.33
C GLN A 71 -12.17 12.88 20.71
N ALA A 72 -13.26 13.63 20.94
CA ALA A 72 -14.59 13.28 20.43
C ALA A 72 -14.65 13.31 18.90
N PHE A 73 -13.93 14.26 18.28
CA PHE A 73 -13.77 14.29 16.82
C PHE A 73 -13.14 13.00 16.28
N PHE A 74 -12.04 12.52 16.87
CA PHE A 74 -11.40 11.29 16.41
C PHE A 74 -12.20 10.03 16.75
N GLU A 75 -12.89 9.99 17.90
CA GLU A 75 -13.81 8.88 18.21
C GLU A 75 -14.91 8.73 17.15
N ALA A 76 -15.50 9.85 16.70
CA ALA A 76 -16.50 9.83 15.65
C ALA A 76 -15.96 9.28 14.33
N LEU A 77 -14.74 9.70 13.94
CA LEU A 77 -14.07 9.18 12.75
C LEU A 77 -13.78 7.67 12.87
N PHE A 78 -13.24 7.23 14.00
CA PHE A 78 -12.94 5.82 14.24
C PHE A 78 -14.19 4.95 14.29
N ARG A 79 -15.30 5.40 14.90
CA ARG A 79 -16.56 4.65 14.90
C ARG A 79 -17.10 4.47 13.48
N LYS A 80 -17.04 5.53 12.66
CA LYS A 80 -17.43 5.46 11.25
C LYS A 80 -16.53 4.50 10.45
N ALA A 81 -15.22 4.56 10.67
CA ALA A 81 -14.28 3.67 10.03
C ALA A 81 -14.55 2.21 10.43
N LYS A 82 -14.72 1.94 11.73
CA LYS A 82 -15.08 0.61 12.28
C LYS A 82 -16.34 0.04 11.64
N GLU A 83 -17.41 0.83 11.57
CA GLU A 83 -18.68 0.39 10.94
C GLU A 83 -18.49 0.06 9.46
N THR A 84 -17.70 0.85 8.73
CA THR A 84 -17.42 0.60 7.31
C THR A 84 -16.65 -0.71 7.08
N ARG A 85 -15.85 -1.15 8.06
CA ARG A 85 -15.09 -2.41 8.01
C ARG A 85 -15.76 -3.57 8.73
N LYS A 86 -17.02 -3.44 9.12
CA LYS A 86 -17.79 -4.55 9.72
C LYS A 86 -17.71 -5.86 8.91
N PRO A 87 -17.74 -5.87 7.57
CA PRO A 87 -17.56 -7.11 6.80
C PRO A 87 -16.23 -7.82 7.07
N TYR A 88 -15.12 -7.08 7.23
CA TYR A 88 -13.81 -7.66 7.53
C TYR A 88 -13.73 -8.24 8.94
N TYR A 89 -14.39 -7.61 9.92
CA TYR A 89 -14.53 -8.19 11.27
C TYR A 89 -15.39 -9.45 11.33
N GLN A 90 -16.21 -9.70 10.30
CA GLN A 90 -17.08 -10.86 10.19
C GLN A 90 -16.49 -11.95 9.29
N ASP A 91 -15.31 -11.71 8.71
CA ASP A 91 -14.62 -12.66 7.85
C ASP A 91 -13.60 -13.48 8.66
N ASP A 92 -13.94 -14.74 8.94
CA ASP A 92 -13.06 -15.67 9.64
C ASP A 92 -11.80 -16.05 8.83
N LEU A 93 -11.73 -15.65 7.56
CA LEU A 93 -10.58 -15.89 6.67
C LEU A 93 -9.59 -14.74 6.61
N THR A 94 -9.90 -13.59 7.24
CA THR A 94 -9.06 -12.38 7.18
C THR A 94 -8.98 -11.69 8.54
N THR A 95 -7.81 -11.77 9.18
CA THR A 95 -7.53 -11.14 10.48
C THR A 95 -6.56 -9.97 10.41
N ALA A 96 -6.12 -9.58 9.22
CA ALA A 96 -5.32 -8.38 9.00
C ALA A 96 -5.89 -7.51 7.87
N PHE A 97 -6.18 -6.24 8.16
CA PHE A 97 -6.76 -5.28 7.22
C PHE A 97 -6.59 -3.84 7.71
N ARG A 98 -6.81 -2.85 6.83
CA ARG A 98 -6.72 -1.42 7.15
C ARG A 98 -7.95 -0.95 7.92
N LEU A 99 -7.76 -0.45 9.14
CA LEU A 99 -8.82 0.18 9.95
C LEU A 99 -9.12 1.62 9.56
N PHE A 100 -8.09 2.39 9.18
CA PHE A 100 -8.21 3.81 8.86
C PHE A 100 -7.20 4.20 7.77
N SER A 101 -7.66 4.90 6.74
CA SER A 101 -6.93 5.19 5.50
C SER A 101 -7.00 6.68 5.13
N GLN A 102 -6.16 7.48 5.79
CA GLN A 102 -5.95 8.91 5.52
C GLN A 102 -7.27 9.68 5.25
N GLU A 103 -7.30 10.48 4.18
CA GLU A 103 -8.46 11.27 3.77
C GLU A 103 -9.65 10.42 3.34
N GLY A 104 -9.43 9.15 2.97
CA GLY A 104 -10.49 8.21 2.66
C GLY A 104 -11.44 7.99 3.83
N ASP A 105 -10.93 8.06 5.06
CA ASP A 105 -11.72 7.99 6.30
C ASP A 105 -11.90 9.35 6.98
N GLY A 106 -11.61 10.45 6.25
CA GLY A 106 -11.91 11.81 6.68
C GLY A 106 -10.80 12.53 7.42
N PHE A 107 -9.59 11.95 7.53
CA PHE A 107 -8.45 12.65 8.14
C PHE A 107 -7.11 12.25 7.50
N GLY A 108 -6.64 13.07 6.57
CA GLY A 108 -5.36 12.83 5.88
C GLY A 108 -4.16 12.79 6.82
N GLY A 109 -3.11 12.06 6.44
CA GLY A 109 -1.85 11.97 7.20
C GLY A 109 -1.80 10.92 8.32
N LEU A 110 -2.87 10.13 8.49
CA LEU A 110 -2.96 9.02 9.43
C LEU A 110 -3.39 7.73 8.74
N THR A 111 -2.74 6.61 9.05
CA THR A 111 -3.33 5.29 8.79
C THR A 111 -3.25 4.39 10.02
N VAL A 112 -4.19 3.44 10.16
CA VAL A 112 -4.21 2.43 11.23
C VAL A 112 -4.53 1.05 10.64
N ASP A 113 -3.63 0.08 10.82
CA ASP A 113 -3.75 -1.31 10.34
C ASP A 113 -4.08 -2.19 11.54
N LEU A 114 -4.87 -3.24 11.34
CA LEU A 114 -5.04 -4.33 12.28
C LEU A 114 -4.25 -5.55 11.80
N TYR A 115 -3.57 -6.23 12.71
CA TYR A 115 -2.87 -7.49 12.50
C TYR A 115 -3.20 -8.44 13.65
N GLY A 116 -4.23 -9.25 13.48
CA GLY A 116 -4.80 -10.05 14.58
C GLY A 116 -5.27 -9.13 15.70
N ASP A 117 -4.64 -9.27 16.86
CA ASP A 117 -4.99 -8.52 18.07
C ASP A 117 -4.25 -7.18 18.24
N TYR A 118 -3.37 -6.83 17.29
CA TYR A 118 -2.48 -5.68 17.39
C TYR A 118 -2.75 -4.63 16.30
N ALA A 119 -2.60 -3.35 16.66
CA ALA A 119 -2.73 -2.25 15.72
C ALA A 119 -1.38 -1.61 15.35
N VAL A 120 -1.27 -1.10 14.12
CA VAL A 120 -0.12 -0.30 13.69
C VAL A 120 -0.59 1.06 13.18
N PHE A 121 -0.15 2.12 13.86
CA PHE A 121 -0.36 3.50 13.44
C PHE A 121 0.76 3.93 12.50
N SER A 122 0.45 4.58 11.38
CA SER A 122 1.47 5.29 10.58
C SER A 122 1.18 6.78 10.55
N TRP A 123 2.19 7.56 10.95
CA TRP A 123 2.12 9.01 11.02
C TRP A 123 2.88 9.63 9.84
N TYR A 124 2.19 10.36 8.96
CA TYR A 124 2.78 10.86 7.70
C TYR A 124 3.29 12.29 7.75
N ASN A 125 3.06 13.01 8.85
CA ASN A 125 3.56 14.36 9.06
C ASN A 125 3.65 14.70 10.56
N SER A 126 4.37 15.79 10.88
CA SER A 126 4.68 16.20 12.25
C SER A 126 3.45 16.65 13.04
N PHE A 127 2.47 17.29 12.40
CA PHE A 127 1.25 17.74 13.09
C PHE A 127 0.43 16.57 13.66
N VAL A 128 0.15 15.56 12.84
CA VAL A 128 -0.63 14.40 13.30
C VAL A 128 0.12 13.68 14.44
N TYR A 129 1.44 13.58 14.34
CA TYR A 129 2.27 13.02 15.40
C TYR A 129 2.26 13.87 16.68
N GLN A 130 2.21 15.20 16.59
CA GLN A 130 2.10 16.10 17.73
C GLN A 130 0.83 15.83 18.55
N ILE A 131 -0.29 15.55 17.88
CA ILE A 131 -1.59 15.25 18.53
C ILE A 131 -1.83 13.76 18.77
N ARG A 132 -0.81 12.89 18.54
CA ARG A 132 -0.97 11.42 18.60
C ARG A 132 -1.56 10.89 19.91
N LYS A 133 -1.22 11.49 21.06
CA LYS A 133 -1.75 11.03 22.37
C LYS A 133 -3.27 11.11 22.42
N LEU A 134 -3.84 12.14 21.81
CA LEU A 134 -5.28 12.35 21.73
C LEU A 134 -5.91 11.39 20.73
N ILE A 135 -5.28 11.17 19.57
CA ILE A 135 -5.72 10.19 18.57
C ILE A 135 -5.72 8.77 19.15
N VAL A 136 -4.63 8.36 19.80
CA VAL A 136 -4.49 7.03 20.42
C VAL A 136 -5.51 6.85 21.55
N LYS A 137 -5.79 7.89 22.34
CA LYS A 137 -6.84 7.83 23.37
C LYS A 137 -8.23 7.59 22.77
N ALA A 138 -8.57 8.32 21.70
CA ALA A 138 -9.82 8.13 20.97
C ALA A 138 -9.91 6.72 20.34
N PHE A 139 -8.80 6.21 19.80
CA PHE A 139 -8.75 4.87 19.24
C PHE A 139 -9.06 3.80 20.30
N LYS A 140 -8.42 3.86 21.46
CA LYS A 140 -8.64 2.89 22.55
C LYS A 140 -10.07 2.85 23.07
N GLU A 141 -10.77 3.99 23.03
CA GLU A 141 -12.20 4.05 23.41
C GLU A 141 -13.10 3.33 22.38
N VAL A 142 -12.73 3.35 21.10
CA VAL A 142 -13.52 2.76 20.01
C VAL A 142 -13.13 1.30 19.73
N PHE A 143 -11.88 0.94 19.99
CA PHE A 143 -11.32 -0.40 19.78
C PHE A 143 -10.71 -0.97 21.08
N PRO A 144 -11.50 -1.14 22.15
CA PRO A 144 -11.01 -1.70 23.42
C PRO A 144 -10.55 -3.15 23.28
N GLU A 145 -10.93 -3.85 22.21
CA GLU A 145 -10.51 -5.22 21.91
C GLU A 145 -9.05 -5.36 21.45
N VAL A 146 -8.41 -4.28 21.02
CA VAL A 146 -7.00 -4.31 20.55
C VAL A 146 -6.06 -4.39 21.75
N LEU A 147 -5.29 -5.48 21.85
CA LEU A 147 -4.43 -5.79 23.00
C LEU A 147 -3.23 -4.85 23.10
N GLY A 148 -2.65 -4.46 21.97
CA GLY A 148 -1.50 -3.58 21.92
C GLY A 148 -1.33 -2.89 20.57
N ALA A 149 -0.48 -1.87 20.54
CA ALA A 149 -0.23 -1.13 19.31
C ALA A 149 1.21 -0.66 19.16
N TYR A 150 1.60 -0.51 17.89
CA TYR A 150 2.88 0.01 17.45
C TYR A 150 2.67 1.25 16.56
N GLU A 151 3.74 1.99 16.31
CA GLU A 151 3.74 3.11 15.38
C GLU A 151 4.86 3.05 14.35
N LYS A 152 4.64 3.70 13.21
CA LYS A 152 5.60 3.93 12.13
C LYS A 152 5.70 5.42 11.84
N ILE A 153 6.91 5.96 11.85
CA ILE A 153 7.19 7.35 11.51
C ILE A 153 7.45 7.45 10.01
N ARG A 154 6.53 8.04 9.24
CA ARG A 154 6.61 8.17 7.77
C ARG A 154 7.06 9.57 7.31
N PHE A 155 7.60 10.37 8.22
CA PHE A 155 8.16 11.70 7.97
C PHE A 155 9.56 11.82 8.57
N LYS A 156 10.30 12.87 8.21
CA LYS A 156 11.66 13.11 8.72
C LYS A 156 11.63 13.97 9.99
N GLY A 157 12.59 13.76 10.89
CA GLY A 157 12.79 14.63 12.06
C GLY A 157 12.82 13.89 13.40
N LEU A 158 12.56 12.58 13.40
CA LEU A 158 12.76 11.70 14.56
C LEU A 158 13.92 10.73 14.29
N ASP A 159 14.50 10.21 15.37
CA ASP A 159 15.65 9.30 15.39
C ASP A 159 15.26 7.81 15.38
N TYR A 160 13.96 7.51 15.33
CA TYR A 160 13.41 6.17 15.21
C TYR A 160 12.31 6.11 14.15
N GLU A 161 12.14 4.92 13.56
CA GLU A 161 11.14 4.69 12.52
C GLU A 161 9.95 3.86 13.00
N SER A 162 10.13 3.08 14.08
CA SER A 162 9.13 2.17 14.63
C SER A 162 9.26 2.04 16.15
N ALA A 163 8.13 1.98 16.87
CA ALA A 163 8.11 1.76 18.31
C ALA A 163 6.80 1.10 18.78
N HIS A 164 6.86 0.39 19.90
CA HIS A 164 5.69 0.01 20.68
C HIS A 164 5.10 1.26 21.37
N ILE A 165 3.77 1.43 21.37
CA ILE A 165 3.11 2.65 21.91
C ILE A 165 2.17 2.41 23.09
N TYR A 166 1.49 1.27 23.18
CA TYR A 166 0.67 0.91 24.34
C TYR A 166 0.27 -0.57 24.33
N GLY A 167 -0.09 -1.08 25.50
CA GLY A 167 -0.74 -2.37 25.67
C GLY A 167 0.25 -3.52 25.77
N GLU A 168 -0.16 -4.69 25.32
CA GLU A 168 0.68 -5.89 25.27
C GLU A 168 1.66 -5.81 24.10
N GLU A 169 2.89 -6.28 24.31
CA GLU A 169 3.85 -6.43 23.22
C GLU A 169 3.53 -7.70 22.42
N ALA A 170 3.45 -7.55 21.11
CA ALA A 170 3.31 -8.68 20.20
C ALA A 170 4.58 -9.53 20.21
N PRO A 171 4.49 -10.84 19.92
CA PRO A 171 5.67 -11.63 19.57
C PRO A 171 6.44 -10.97 18.41
N ASP A 172 7.77 -11.10 18.40
CA ASP A 172 8.63 -10.53 17.34
C ASP A 172 8.13 -10.90 15.93
N TYR A 173 7.67 -12.13 15.79
CA TYR A 173 6.98 -12.65 14.62
C TYR A 173 5.75 -13.44 15.05
N PHE A 174 4.63 -13.23 14.36
CA PHE A 174 3.40 -14.00 14.54
C PHE A 174 2.65 -14.12 13.22
N THR A 175 1.64 -14.97 13.15
CA THR A 175 0.86 -15.18 11.92
C THR A 175 -0.46 -14.44 11.96
N VAL A 176 -0.82 -13.85 10.84
CA VAL A 176 -2.18 -13.37 10.55
C VAL A 176 -2.78 -14.19 9.40
N LEU A 177 -4.10 -14.14 9.26
CA LEU A 177 -4.83 -14.79 8.19
C LEU A 177 -5.29 -13.76 7.17
N GLU A 178 -5.20 -14.07 5.88
CA GLU A 178 -5.77 -13.28 4.80
C GLU A 178 -6.20 -14.21 3.67
N ASN A 179 -7.46 -14.17 3.26
CA ASN A 179 -8.06 -15.11 2.31
C ASN A 179 -7.82 -16.60 2.67
N GLY A 180 -7.77 -16.91 3.97
CA GLY A 180 -7.51 -18.27 4.45
C GLY A 180 -6.04 -18.72 4.36
N VAL A 181 -5.13 -17.82 4.02
CA VAL A 181 -3.68 -18.07 3.96
C VAL A 181 -2.99 -17.42 5.16
N LEU A 182 -2.09 -18.17 5.80
CA LEU A 182 -1.31 -17.66 6.92
C LEU A 182 -0.09 -16.85 6.42
N TYR A 183 0.12 -15.69 7.00
CA TYR A 183 1.28 -14.83 6.72
C TYR A 183 1.98 -14.47 8.02
N GLN A 184 3.28 -14.74 8.10
CA GLN A 184 4.13 -14.29 9.19
C GLN A 184 4.42 -12.78 9.07
N VAL A 185 4.02 -12.02 10.07
CA VAL A 185 4.18 -10.58 10.15
C VAL A 185 5.02 -10.20 11.36
N PHE A 186 5.51 -8.97 11.35
CA PHE A 186 6.27 -8.37 12.44
C PHE A 186 5.89 -6.90 12.56
N MET A 187 5.86 -6.36 13.79
CA MET A 187 5.35 -5.01 14.02
C MET A 187 6.43 -3.97 14.27
N ASN A 188 7.63 -4.38 14.71
CA ASN A 188 8.62 -3.43 15.22
C ASN A 188 10.00 -3.47 14.54
N ASP A 189 10.04 -3.79 13.25
CA ASP A 189 11.29 -3.82 12.47
C ASP A 189 11.20 -2.94 11.22
N GLY A 190 11.72 -1.71 11.36
CA GLY A 190 11.71 -0.71 10.31
C GLY A 190 10.30 -0.32 9.85
N LEU A 191 10.17 0.03 8.58
CA LEU A 191 8.96 0.63 8.00
C LEU A 191 7.96 -0.36 7.40
N MET A 192 8.27 -1.65 7.35
CA MET A 192 7.41 -2.67 6.76
C MET A 192 6.96 -3.68 7.82
N THR A 193 6.01 -4.54 7.50
CA THR A 193 5.36 -5.47 8.44
C THR A 193 5.36 -6.92 7.96
N GLY A 194 6.10 -7.21 6.90
CA GLY A 194 6.14 -8.53 6.25
C GLY A 194 5.06 -8.78 5.19
N ILE A 195 4.09 -7.89 5.03
CA ILE A 195 3.06 -7.98 3.97
C ILE A 195 2.51 -6.60 3.61
N PHE A 196 2.09 -6.40 2.36
CA PHE A 196 1.34 -5.23 1.91
C PHE A 196 -0.14 -5.61 1.79
N LEU A 197 -0.95 -5.16 2.76
CA LEU A 197 -2.37 -5.53 2.89
C LEU A 197 -3.25 -4.98 1.75
N ASP A 198 -2.81 -3.95 1.05
CA ASP A 198 -3.51 -3.35 -0.09
C ASP A 198 -3.60 -4.28 -1.32
N GLN A 199 -2.82 -5.36 -1.34
CA GLN A 199 -2.81 -6.34 -2.43
C GLN A 199 -3.62 -7.62 -2.14
N HIS A 200 -4.43 -7.65 -1.07
CA HIS A 200 -5.13 -8.87 -0.68
C HIS A 200 -6.12 -9.38 -1.73
N GLU A 201 -6.80 -8.52 -2.51
CA GLU A 201 -7.66 -8.97 -3.63
C GLU A 201 -6.86 -9.64 -4.75
N VAL A 202 -5.62 -9.17 -5.00
CA VAL A 202 -4.72 -9.76 -6.00
C VAL A 202 -4.25 -11.13 -5.52
N ARG A 203 -3.86 -11.25 -4.25
CA ARG A 203 -3.52 -12.54 -3.64
C ARG A 203 -4.72 -13.47 -3.60
N GLY A 204 -5.92 -12.97 -3.32
CA GLY A 204 -7.18 -13.71 -3.42
C GLY A 204 -7.36 -14.35 -4.79
N SER A 205 -7.10 -13.63 -5.88
CA SER A 205 -7.17 -14.22 -7.23
C SER A 205 -6.19 -15.39 -7.46
N LEU A 206 -5.05 -15.39 -6.78
CA LEU A 206 -4.08 -16.49 -6.85
C LEU A 206 -4.56 -17.69 -6.01
N VAL A 207 -5.12 -17.44 -4.83
CA VAL A 207 -5.77 -18.45 -3.98
C VAL A 207 -6.94 -19.11 -4.71
N ASP A 208 -7.71 -18.33 -5.48
CA ASP A 208 -8.82 -18.81 -6.33
C ASP A 208 -8.35 -19.62 -7.56
N GLY A 209 -7.05 -19.84 -7.73
CA GLY A 209 -6.51 -20.75 -8.75
C GLY A 209 -6.12 -20.08 -10.07
N LEU A 210 -5.88 -18.77 -10.11
CA LEU A 210 -5.33 -18.10 -11.32
C LEU A 210 -4.03 -18.77 -11.81
N ALA A 211 -3.25 -19.30 -10.87
CA ALA A 211 -2.01 -20.06 -11.10
C ALA A 211 -2.15 -21.58 -10.92
N MET A 212 -3.37 -22.14 -10.90
CA MET A 212 -3.58 -23.57 -10.68
C MET A 212 -2.86 -24.42 -11.74
N GLY A 213 -2.05 -25.37 -11.29
CA GLY A 213 -1.24 -26.27 -12.12
C GLY A 213 -0.10 -25.60 -12.89
N LYS A 214 0.17 -24.31 -12.64
CA LYS A 214 1.11 -23.48 -13.40
C LYS A 214 2.39 -23.19 -12.62
N SER A 215 3.47 -22.96 -13.36
CA SER A 215 4.72 -22.41 -12.83
C SER A 215 4.60 -20.88 -12.67
N LEU A 216 4.93 -20.36 -11.48
CA LEU A 216 4.86 -18.92 -11.20
C LEU A 216 6.24 -18.32 -10.87
N LEU A 217 6.59 -17.22 -11.53
CA LEU A 217 7.72 -16.36 -11.19
C LEU A 217 7.21 -15.09 -10.49
N ASN A 218 7.66 -14.84 -9.27
CA ASN A 218 7.36 -13.64 -8.50
C ASN A 218 8.62 -12.75 -8.42
N MET A 219 8.59 -11.62 -9.11
CA MET A 219 9.70 -10.67 -9.19
C MET A 219 9.50 -9.52 -8.21
N PHE A 220 10.57 -9.10 -7.53
CA PHE A 220 10.51 -8.15 -6.41
C PHE A 220 9.69 -8.71 -5.25
N SER A 221 9.91 -9.99 -4.96
CA SER A 221 8.99 -10.78 -4.13
C SER A 221 8.85 -10.31 -2.69
N TYR A 222 9.79 -9.52 -2.17
CA TYR A 222 9.87 -9.11 -0.77
C TYR A 222 9.89 -10.29 0.20
N THR A 223 8.73 -10.74 0.70
CA THR A 223 8.59 -11.95 1.53
C THR A 223 7.84 -13.07 0.80
N ALA A 224 7.70 -12.99 -0.53
CA ALA A 224 7.01 -13.98 -1.36
C ALA A 224 5.51 -14.19 -1.03
N ALA A 225 4.80 -13.15 -0.58
CA ALA A 225 3.37 -13.24 -0.23
C ALA A 225 2.49 -13.70 -1.42
N PHE A 226 2.78 -13.25 -2.64
CA PHE A 226 2.12 -13.77 -3.85
C PHE A 226 2.44 -15.24 -4.13
N SER A 227 3.66 -15.68 -3.82
CA SER A 227 4.10 -17.05 -4.09
C SER A 227 3.40 -18.06 -3.18
N VAL A 228 3.26 -17.74 -1.89
CA VAL A 228 2.50 -18.61 -0.97
C VAL A 228 1.00 -18.59 -1.29
N ALA A 229 0.44 -17.44 -1.70
CA ALA A 229 -0.94 -17.36 -2.18
C ALA A 229 -1.18 -18.26 -3.40
N ALA A 230 -0.26 -18.23 -4.36
CA ALA A 230 -0.33 -19.08 -5.55
C ALA A 230 -0.14 -20.57 -5.23
N ALA A 231 0.75 -20.91 -4.28
CA ALA A 231 0.91 -22.28 -3.82
C ALA A 231 -0.37 -22.81 -3.17
N MET A 232 -1.03 -22.01 -2.32
CA MET A 232 -2.34 -22.31 -1.75
C MET A 232 -3.42 -22.52 -2.81
N GLY A 233 -3.39 -21.74 -3.90
CA GLY A 233 -4.26 -21.92 -5.07
C GLY A 233 -3.85 -23.02 -6.04
N GLY A 234 -2.86 -23.85 -5.68
CA GLY A 234 -2.46 -25.04 -6.45
C GLY A 234 -1.45 -24.80 -7.58
N ALA A 235 -0.64 -23.75 -7.51
CA ALA A 235 0.52 -23.60 -8.41
C ALA A 235 1.48 -24.79 -8.28
N SER A 236 1.99 -25.28 -9.42
CA SER A 236 2.84 -26.48 -9.45
C SER A 236 4.25 -26.22 -8.92
N GLU A 237 4.78 -25.02 -9.17
CA GLU A 237 6.03 -24.52 -8.61
C GLU A 237 6.00 -23.00 -8.54
N THR A 238 6.79 -22.44 -7.62
CA THR A 238 6.99 -21.00 -7.53
C THR A 238 8.47 -20.65 -7.46
N THR A 239 8.86 -19.56 -8.10
CA THR A 239 10.19 -18.96 -7.98
C THR A 239 10.04 -17.51 -7.53
N SER A 240 10.58 -17.18 -6.37
CA SER A 240 10.51 -15.85 -5.77
C SER A 240 11.89 -15.20 -5.83
N VAL A 241 11.98 -14.03 -6.47
CA VAL A 241 13.24 -13.32 -6.69
C VAL A 241 13.20 -11.98 -5.96
N ASP A 242 14.17 -11.76 -5.09
CA ASP A 242 14.35 -10.48 -4.40
C ASP A 242 15.84 -10.14 -4.24
N LEU A 243 16.15 -8.85 -4.10
CA LEU A 243 17.52 -8.38 -3.89
C LEU A 243 17.99 -8.56 -2.44
N ALA A 244 17.08 -8.44 -1.47
CA ALA A 244 17.41 -8.47 -0.06
C ALA A 244 17.68 -9.90 0.40
N LYS A 245 18.77 -10.13 1.15
CA LYS A 245 19.09 -11.47 1.69
C LYS A 245 18.02 -12.00 2.64
N ARG A 246 17.43 -11.09 3.43
CA ARG A 246 16.39 -11.39 4.42
C ARG A 246 15.08 -11.91 3.78
N SER A 247 14.88 -11.68 2.48
CA SER A 247 13.70 -12.19 1.76
C SER A 247 13.55 -13.69 1.90
N ARG A 248 14.64 -14.46 1.89
CA ARG A 248 14.61 -15.92 1.96
C ARG A 248 13.92 -16.42 3.23
N GLU A 249 14.46 -16.04 4.39
CA GLU A 249 13.97 -16.52 5.69
C GLU A 249 12.51 -16.08 5.93
N LEU A 250 12.17 -14.83 5.58
CA LEU A 250 10.80 -14.33 5.69
C LEU A 250 9.83 -15.05 4.76
N SER A 251 10.29 -15.43 3.56
CA SER A 251 9.46 -16.17 2.60
C SER A 251 9.25 -17.60 3.05
N GLU A 252 10.31 -18.29 3.49
CA GLU A 252 10.23 -19.67 3.99
C GLU A 252 9.25 -19.78 5.17
N ALA A 253 9.21 -18.76 6.04
CA ALA A 253 8.27 -18.72 7.15
C ALA A 253 6.80 -18.75 6.72
N HIS A 254 6.42 -18.06 5.65
CA HIS A 254 5.04 -18.14 5.11
C HIS A 254 4.71 -19.56 4.62
N PHE A 255 5.63 -20.19 3.90
CA PHE A 255 5.41 -21.56 3.39
C PHE A 255 5.31 -22.58 4.52
N GLN A 256 6.18 -22.46 5.54
CA GLN A 256 6.13 -23.31 6.73
C GLN A 256 4.83 -23.13 7.51
N ALA A 257 4.35 -21.89 7.69
CA ALA A 257 3.09 -21.61 8.36
C ALA A 257 1.87 -22.25 7.66
N ASN A 258 1.93 -22.45 6.35
CA ASN A 258 0.88 -23.09 5.55
C ASN A 258 1.15 -24.58 5.26
N GLY A 259 2.17 -25.19 5.90
CA GLY A 259 2.45 -26.62 5.78
C GLY A 259 3.06 -27.07 4.44
N PHE A 260 3.64 -26.16 3.66
CA PHE A 260 4.32 -26.52 2.41
C PHE A 260 5.77 -26.94 2.64
N SER A 261 6.20 -28.00 1.94
CA SER A 261 7.63 -28.22 1.71
C SER A 261 8.16 -27.19 0.69
N THR A 262 9.44 -26.86 0.76
CA THR A 262 10.04 -25.87 -0.16
C THR A 262 10.64 -26.50 -1.41
N ASP A 263 10.38 -27.78 -1.69
CA ASP A 263 11.06 -28.51 -2.79
C ASP A 263 10.70 -27.93 -4.17
N ASN A 264 9.44 -27.54 -4.35
CA ASN A 264 8.93 -26.90 -5.57
C ASN A 264 8.84 -25.36 -5.46
N HIS A 265 9.38 -24.78 -4.38
CA HIS A 265 9.27 -23.35 -4.09
C HIS A 265 10.65 -22.75 -3.84
N ARG A 266 11.16 -22.00 -4.83
CA ARG A 266 12.53 -21.49 -4.85
C ARG A 266 12.60 -20.04 -4.38
N PHE A 267 13.53 -19.73 -3.48
CA PHE A 267 13.79 -18.38 -2.97
C PHE A 267 15.18 -17.88 -3.40
N ILE A 268 15.19 -17.01 -4.40
CA ILE A 268 16.39 -16.55 -5.10
C ILE A 268 16.74 -15.13 -4.65
N VAL A 269 17.90 -14.98 -4.04
CA VAL A 269 18.47 -13.66 -3.69
C VAL A 269 19.32 -13.18 -4.86
N MET A 270 18.74 -12.35 -5.73
CA MET A 270 19.39 -11.83 -6.94
C MET A 270 18.79 -10.49 -7.35
N ASP A 271 19.59 -9.63 -7.98
CA ASP A 271 19.05 -8.47 -8.68
C ASP A 271 18.08 -8.92 -9.78
N VAL A 272 16.88 -8.35 -9.78
CA VAL A 272 15.78 -8.79 -10.66
C VAL A 272 16.11 -8.63 -12.14
N PHE A 273 16.89 -7.61 -12.53
CA PHE A 273 17.32 -7.42 -13.92
C PHE A 273 18.39 -8.44 -14.33
N GLU A 274 19.25 -8.85 -13.41
CA GLU A 274 20.18 -9.96 -13.63
C GLU A 274 19.46 -11.30 -13.71
N TYR A 275 18.35 -11.47 -12.97
CA TYR A 275 17.56 -12.69 -13.03
C TYR A 275 16.93 -12.92 -14.41
N PHE A 276 16.40 -11.89 -15.08
CA PHE A 276 15.91 -12.01 -16.46
C PHE A 276 16.99 -12.57 -17.41
N LYS A 277 18.23 -12.06 -17.30
CA LYS A 277 19.37 -12.55 -18.10
C LYS A 277 19.73 -13.99 -17.74
N TYR A 278 19.71 -14.34 -16.46
CA TYR A 278 19.96 -15.68 -15.98
C TYR A 278 18.92 -16.68 -16.52
N ALA A 279 17.63 -16.37 -16.34
CA ALA A 279 16.51 -17.19 -16.78
C ALA A 279 16.57 -17.43 -18.30
N LYS A 280 16.75 -16.37 -19.09
CA LYS A 280 16.91 -16.44 -20.55
C LYS A 280 18.08 -17.34 -20.94
N ARG A 281 19.26 -17.15 -20.35
CA ARG A 281 20.46 -17.98 -20.63
C ARG A 281 20.26 -19.44 -20.26
N LYS A 282 19.48 -19.72 -19.23
CA LYS A 282 19.18 -21.07 -18.75
C LYS A 282 17.96 -21.70 -19.43
N GLY A 283 17.27 -20.98 -20.32
CA GLY A 283 16.04 -21.45 -20.95
C GLY A 283 14.90 -21.67 -19.96
N LEU A 284 14.89 -20.95 -18.83
CA LEU A 284 13.80 -21.01 -17.86
C LEU A 284 12.61 -20.20 -18.38
N THR A 285 11.43 -20.80 -18.31
CA THR A 285 10.17 -20.16 -18.69
C THR A 285 9.09 -20.42 -17.66
N TYR A 286 8.10 -19.53 -17.60
CA TYR A 286 7.05 -19.54 -16.59
C TYR A 286 5.67 -19.31 -17.21
N ASP A 287 4.64 -19.88 -16.60
CA ASP A 287 3.25 -19.71 -17.04
C ASP A 287 2.62 -18.43 -16.49
N VAL A 288 3.04 -17.99 -15.30
CA VAL A 288 2.59 -16.76 -14.63
C VAL A 288 3.80 -15.96 -14.16
N ILE A 289 3.86 -14.67 -14.46
CA ILE A 289 4.89 -13.76 -13.97
C ILE A 289 4.24 -12.59 -13.23
N VAL A 290 4.57 -12.43 -11.94
CA VAL A 290 4.18 -11.28 -11.12
C VAL A 290 5.30 -10.24 -11.12
N LEU A 291 4.94 -8.99 -11.37
CA LEU A 291 5.85 -7.85 -11.37
C LEU A 291 5.33 -6.80 -10.39
N ASP A 292 5.97 -6.65 -9.23
CA ASP A 292 5.60 -5.64 -8.23
C ASP A 292 6.82 -4.83 -7.74
N PRO A 293 7.45 -4.03 -8.62
CA PRO A 293 8.65 -3.31 -8.25
C PRO A 293 8.36 -2.17 -7.26
N PRO A 294 9.34 -1.77 -6.44
CA PRO A 294 9.26 -0.49 -5.75
C PRO A 294 9.17 0.66 -6.77
N SER A 295 8.45 1.72 -6.39
CA SER A 295 8.25 2.93 -7.22
C SER A 295 9.55 3.50 -7.79
N PHE A 296 10.64 3.40 -7.02
CA PHE A 296 11.98 3.77 -7.40
C PHE A 296 12.99 2.83 -6.74
N ALA A 297 13.98 2.37 -7.50
CA ALA A 297 15.11 1.61 -6.98
C ALA A 297 16.42 2.12 -7.57
N ARG A 298 17.47 2.09 -6.75
CA ARG A 298 18.84 2.41 -7.19
C ARG A 298 19.79 1.37 -6.63
N ASN A 299 20.50 0.68 -7.52
CA ASN A 299 21.64 -0.15 -7.15
C ASN A 299 22.94 0.46 -7.74
N LYS A 300 24.09 -0.16 -7.50
CA LYS A 300 25.40 0.35 -7.99
C LYS A 300 25.49 0.44 -9.53
N LYS A 301 24.68 -0.32 -10.28
CA LYS A 301 24.75 -0.47 -11.74
C LYS A 301 23.63 0.23 -12.49
N GLN A 302 22.47 0.42 -11.86
CA GLN A 302 21.25 0.85 -12.53
C GLN A 302 20.33 1.63 -11.58
N THR A 303 19.62 2.60 -12.16
CA THR A 303 18.48 3.27 -11.54
C THR A 303 17.21 2.83 -12.27
N PHE A 304 16.16 2.52 -11.53
CA PHE A 304 14.85 2.13 -12.03
C PHE A 304 13.79 3.08 -11.49
N SER A 305 12.90 3.54 -12.36
CA SER A 305 11.68 4.22 -11.96
C SER A 305 10.49 3.64 -12.72
N VAL A 306 9.42 3.30 -12.00
CA VAL A 306 8.18 2.80 -12.61
C VAL A 306 7.69 3.73 -13.73
N ALA A 307 7.75 5.04 -13.50
CA ALA A 307 7.26 6.04 -14.46
C ALA A 307 8.00 6.03 -15.81
N LYS A 308 9.23 5.49 -15.88
CA LYS A 308 10.08 5.55 -17.08
C LYS A 308 10.46 4.18 -17.63
N ASP A 309 10.60 3.19 -16.76
CA ASP A 309 11.31 1.95 -17.06
C ASP A 309 10.43 0.70 -16.98
N TYR A 310 9.15 0.81 -16.60
CA TYR A 310 8.29 -0.37 -16.40
C TYR A 310 8.12 -1.21 -17.68
N HIS A 311 8.10 -0.57 -18.87
CA HIS A 311 8.09 -1.26 -20.16
C HIS A 311 9.23 -2.27 -20.33
N LYS A 312 10.39 -2.04 -19.69
CA LYS A 312 11.54 -2.96 -19.72
C LYS A 312 11.26 -4.25 -18.96
N LEU A 313 10.52 -4.19 -17.85
CA LEU A 313 10.12 -5.37 -17.10
C LEU A 313 9.16 -6.23 -17.91
N ILE A 314 8.18 -5.61 -18.56
CA ILE A 314 7.23 -6.29 -19.45
C ILE A 314 7.97 -6.96 -20.61
N SER A 315 8.80 -6.20 -21.33
CA SER A 315 9.54 -6.73 -22.49
C SER A 315 10.43 -7.92 -22.12
N GLN A 316 11.15 -7.86 -21.00
CA GLN A 316 11.99 -8.98 -20.55
C GLN A 316 11.16 -10.16 -20.04
N SER A 317 10.02 -9.92 -19.40
CA SER A 317 9.11 -10.99 -18.97
C SER A 317 8.58 -11.79 -20.15
N LEU A 318 8.25 -11.12 -21.26
CA LEU A 318 7.78 -11.77 -22.49
C LEU A 318 8.82 -12.69 -23.14
N GLU A 319 10.11 -12.57 -22.80
CA GLU A 319 11.17 -13.46 -23.29
C GLU A 319 11.27 -14.78 -22.50
N ILE A 320 10.72 -14.82 -21.27
CA ILE A 320 10.75 -15.97 -20.36
C ILE A 320 9.34 -16.41 -19.95
N LEU A 321 8.32 -15.98 -20.69
CA LEU A 321 6.93 -16.37 -20.50
C LEU A 321 6.57 -17.49 -21.48
N ASN A 322 5.91 -18.54 -20.99
CA ASN A 322 5.36 -19.59 -21.84
C ASN A 322 4.27 -19.04 -22.77
N PRO A 323 4.08 -19.61 -23.98
CA PRO A 323 3.00 -19.21 -24.89
C PRO A 323 1.62 -19.27 -24.22
N GLY A 324 0.87 -18.17 -24.27
CA GLY A 324 -0.44 -18.08 -23.59
C GLY A 324 -0.36 -17.79 -22.09
N GLY A 325 0.83 -17.49 -21.56
CA GLY A 325 1.06 -17.18 -20.15
C GLY A 325 0.43 -15.87 -19.69
N ILE A 326 0.51 -15.64 -18.38
CA ILE A 326 -0.10 -14.51 -17.68
C ILE A 326 0.98 -13.60 -17.11
N ILE A 327 0.83 -12.28 -17.26
CA ILE A 327 1.61 -11.28 -16.54
C ILE A 327 0.67 -10.54 -15.58
N ILE A 328 1.03 -10.50 -14.30
CA ILE A 328 0.37 -9.68 -13.27
C ILE A 328 1.28 -8.48 -13.04
N ALA A 329 0.92 -7.33 -13.60
CA ALA A 329 1.70 -6.10 -13.48
C ALA A 329 1.12 -5.21 -12.38
N SER A 330 1.91 -4.88 -11.36
CA SER A 330 1.52 -4.11 -10.17
C SER A 330 2.39 -2.86 -9.99
N THR A 331 1.80 -1.82 -9.43
CA THR A 331 2.52 -0.62 -8.94
C THR A 331 1.75 0.09 -7.84
N ASN A 332 2.46 0.54 -6.81
CA ASN A 332 1.95 1.42 -5.75
C ASN A 332 2.35 2.90 -5.95
N ALA A 333 2.90 3.26 -7.11
CA ALA A 333 3.40 4.59 -7.39
C ALA A 333 2.25 5.61 -7.52
N ALA A 334 1.99 6.38 -6.45
CA ALA A 334 0.95 7.41 -6.42
C ALA A 334 1.11 8.50 -7.50
N ASN A 335 2.34 8.76 -7.95
CA ASN A 335 2.65 9.73 -9.00
C ASN A 335 2.45 9.20 -10.44
N VAL A 336 2.05 7.94 -10.61
CA VAL A 336 1.77 7.31 -11.90
C VAL A 336 0.27 7.04 -12.00
N SER A 337 -0.40 7.67 -12.96
CA SER A 337 -1.81 7.42 -13.24
C SER A 337 -2.01 6.06 -13.89
N CYS A 338 -3.23 5.52 -13.81
CA CYS A 338 -3.58 4.26 -14.47
C CYS A 338 -3.28 4.32 -15.99
N GLN A 339 -3.63 5.44 -16.64
CA GLN A 339 -3.31 5.65 -18.05
C GLN A 339 -1.81 5.53 -18.34
N LYS A 340 -0.95 6.23 -17.60
CA LYS A 340 0.51 6.18 -17.82
C LYS A 340 1.09 4.79 -17.54
N PHE A 341 0.50 4.06 -16.58
CA PHE A 341 0.90 2.70 -16.29
C PHE A 341 0.59 1.77 -17.47
N THR A 342 -0.63 1.85 -18.02
CA THR A 342 -1.02 1.12 -19.22
C THR A 342 -0.14 1.48 -20.43
N GLU A 343 0.20 2.76 -20.63
CA GLU A 343 1.12 3.19 -21.69
C GLU A 343 2.51 2.54 -21.56
N GLN A 344 3.04 2.37 -20.34
CA GLN A 344 4.29 1.64 -20.13
C GLN A 344 4.15 0.14 -20.43
N ILE A 345 3.01 -0.46 -20.07
CA ILE A 345 2.71 -1.85 -20.38
C ILE A 345 2.68 -2.06 -21.90
N ASP A 346 1.90 -1.26 -22.62
CA ASP A 346 1.75 -1.34 -24.08
C ASP A 346 3.08 -1.15 -24.80
N LYS A 347 3.90 -0.19 -24.32
CA LYS A 347 5.25 0.01 -24.83
C LYS A 347 6.12 -1.25 -24.67
N GLY A 348 5.96 -1.99 -23.57
CA GLY A 348 6.69 -3.23 -23.33
C GLY A 348 6.20 -4.40 -24.19
N PHE A 349 4.91 -4.44 -24.51
CA PHE A 349 4.32 -5.44 -25.42
C PHE A 349 4.72 -5.22 -26.89
N ALA A 350 5.08 -4.00 -27.28
CA ALA A 350 5.62 -3.66 -28.60
C ALA A 350 4.76 -4.23 -29.77
N GLY A 351 3.44 -4.15 -29.63
CA GLY A 351 2.47 -4.63 -30.63
C GLY A 351 1.99 -6.08 -30.45
N ARG A 352 2.57 -6.85 -29.52
CA ARG A 352 2.01 -8.16 -29.14
C ARG A 352 0.66 -7.97 -28.46
N LYS A 353 -0.31 -8.84 -28.80
CA LYS A 353 -1.68 -8.77 -28.26
C LYS A 353 -1.75 -9.43 -26.89
N TYR A 354 -2.55 -8.85 -26.01
CA TYR A 354 -2.92 -9.44 -24.73
C TYR A 354 -4.41 -9.19 -24.44
N GLN A 355 -4.98 -10.02 -23.57
CA GLN A 355 -6.31 -9.86 -23.02
C GLN A 355 -6.18 -9.50 -21.54
N ILE A 356 -6.84 -8.42 -21.12
CA ILE A 356 -6.96 -8.09 -19.69
C ILE A 356 -7.91 -9.10 -19.06
N LEU A 357 -7.45 -9.76 -18.00
CA LEU A 357 -8.24 -10.68 -17.19
C LEU A 357 -8.90 -9.92 -16.04
N ASN A 358 -8.08 -9.24 -15.23
CA ASN A 358 -8.51 -8.51 -14.05
C ASN A 358 -7.80 -7.15 -13.96
N GLN A 359 -8.47 -6.18 -13.34
CA GLN A 359 -7.88 -4.91 -12.94
C GLN A 359 -8.23 -4.64 -11.48
N TYR A 360 -7.23 -4.31 -10.67
CA TYR A 360 -7.41 -3.97 -9.26
C TYR A 360 -6.87 -2.57 -8.98
N GLY A 361 -7.58 -1.86 -8.10
CA GLY A 361 -7.09 -0.68 -7.40
C GLY A 361 -6.97 -0.99 -5.91
N LEU A 362 -7.04 0.03 -5.06
CA LEU A 362 -7.13 -0.18 -3.62
C LEU A 362 -8.42 -0.93 -3.24
N PRO A 363 -8.33 -1.95 -2.37
CA PRO A 363 -9.48 -2.67 -1.86
C PRO A 363 -10.30 -1.83 -0.86
N ALA A 364 -11.46 -2.34 -0.45
CA ALA A 364 -12.46 -1.52 0.25
C ALA A 364 -12.04 -1.01 1.64
N ASP A 365 -11.17 -1.74 2.36
CA ASP A 365 -10.59 -1.30 3.64
C ASP A 365 -9.53 -0.20 3.46
N PHE A 366 -8.88 -0.12 2.29
CA PHE A 366 -8.02 0.99 1.87
C PHE A 366 -8.86 2.12 1.23
N ALA A 367 -9.78 2.67 2.02
CA ALA A 367 -10.60 3.79 1.61
C ALA A 367 -9.75 4.94 1.04
N TYR A 368 -10.22 5.53 -0.06
CA TYR A 368 -9.54 6.61 -0.77
C TYR A 368 -10.55 7.66 -1.20
N ASN A 369 -10.06 8.86 -1.55
CA ASN A 369 -10.91 9.92 -2.04
C ASN A 369 -11.31 9.69 -3.50
N LYS A 370 -12.55 9.24 -3.74
CA LYS A 370 -13.08 9.03 -5.11
C LYS A 370 -13.10 10.28 -6.00
N LYS A 371 -12.90 11.48 -5.44
CA LYS A 371 -12.76 12.74 -6.19
C LYS A 371 -11.33 13.04 -6.60
N ASP A 372 -10.36 12.30 -6.06
CA ASP A 372 -8.94 12.42 -6.33
C ASP A 372 -8.35 11.05 -6.72
N GLU A 373 -8.16 10.83 -8.02
CA GLU A 373 -7.59 9.58 -8.54
C GLU A 373 -6.22 9.25 -7.94
N SER A 374 -5.44 10.28 -7.53
CA SER A 374 -4.10 10.06 -6.96
C SER A 374 -4.13 9.35 -5.60
N SER A 375 -5.26 9.41 -4.88
CA SER A 375 -5.48 8.67 -3.64
C SER A 375 -5.65 7.16 -3.87
N ASN A 376 -6.12 6.75 -5.06
CA ASN A 376 -6.13 5.34 -5.47
C ASN A 376 -4.77 4.96 -6.06
N TYR A 377 -3.77 4.82 -5.20
CA TYR A 377 -2.38 4.72 -5.63
C TYR A 377 -1.98 3.35 -6.18
N LEU A 378 -2.69 2.27 -5.81
CA LEU A 378 -2.44 0.92 -6.31
C LEU A 378 -3.05 0.76 -7.72
N LYS A 379 -2.29 0.16 -8.63
CA LYS A 379 -2.77 -0.27 -9.94
C LYS A 379 -2.23 -1.65 -10.23
N VAL A 380 -3.11 -2.62 -10.48
CA VAL A 380 -2.72 -3.98 -10.86
C VAL A 380 -3.52 -4.42 -12.08
N ILE A 381 -2.83 -4.92 -13.10
CA ILE A 381 -3.45 -5.43 -14.34
C ILE A 381 -2.92 -6.84 -14.58
N SER A 382 -3.83 -7.82 -14.54
CA SER A 382 -3.56 -9.21 -14.92
C SER A 382 -3.87 -9.40 -16.40
N MET A 383 -2.90 -9.90 -17.17
CA MET A 383 -2.98 -9.95 -18.63
C MET A 383 -2.59 -11.33 -19.14
N LYS A 384 -3.44 -11.93 -19.97
CA LYS A 384 -3.10 -13.13 -20.73
C LYS A 384 -2.49 -12.76 -22.07
N VAL A 385 -1.27 -13.19 -22.32
CA VAL A 385 -0.56 -12.92 -23.58
C VAL A 385 -1.11 -13.84 -24.67
N SER A 386 -1.38 -13.29 -25.86
CA SER A 386 -1.82 -14.10 -27.00
C SER A 386 -0.71 -15.08 -27.41
N ARG A 387 -1.09 -16.27 -27.89
CA ARG A 387 -0.15 -17.27 -28.39
C ARG A 387 0.64 -16.80 -29.60
#